data_AF-A0A2M8S8N0-F1
#
_entry.id   AF-A0A2M8S8N0-F1
#
_cell.length_a   1.000
_cell.length_b   1.000
_cell.length_c   1.000
_cell.angle_alpha   90.00
_cell.angle_beta   90.00
_cell.angle_gamma   90.00
#
_symmetry.space_group_name_H-M   'P 1'
#
loop_
_entity.id
_entity.type
_entity.pdbx_description
1 polymer ?
#
loop_
_entity_poly.entity_id
_entity_poly.type
_entity_poly.pdbx_seq_one_letter_code
_entity_poly.pdbx_strand_id
1 'polypeptide(L)'
;MVEKMKSDIAERNITLLGQLMEYLLDHPKVFDVLPDDFELVILPEDDPEIVLYNLELLKRHGRQDKPIVLARVKSSAEKITSQPSIFVPVAA
;
A
#
# COMPACT_ATOMS: atom_id res chain seq x y z
N MET A 1 -2.27 24.20 -7.52
CA MET A 1 -2.93 23.50 -6.39
C MET A 1 -2.91 21.98 -6.55
N VAL A 2 -3.25 21.45 -7.74
CA VAL A 2 -3.24 20.00 -8.03
C VAL A 2 -1.84 19.35 -7.88
N GLU A 3 -0.76 20.02 -8.26
CA GLU A 3 0.61 19.46 -8.11
C GLU A 3 1.06 19.34 -6.66
N LYS A 4 0.68 20.30 -5.80
CA LYS A 4 1.04 20.27 -4.38
C LYS A 4 0.37 19.09 -3.67
N MET A 5 -0.91 18.85 -3.98
CA MET A 5 -1.66 17.69 -3.49
C MET A 5 -1.01 16.35 -3.90
N LYS A 6 -0.50 16.25 -5.14
CA LYS A 6 0.21 15.06 -5.60
C LYS A 6 1.54 14.84 -4.86
N SER A 7 2.28 15.92 -4.57
CA SER A 7 3.51 15.86 -3.77
C SER A 7 3.22 15.37 -2.35
N ASP A 8 2.19 15.94 -1.72
CA ASP A 8 1.82 15.60 -0.34
C ASP A 8 1.37 14.13 -0.23
N ILE A 9 0.63 13.61 -1.23
CA ILE A 9 0.24 12.19 -1.28
C ILE A 9 1.45 11.28 -1.52
N ALA A 10 2.38 11.68 -2.39
CA ALA A 10 3.57 10.89 -2.68
C ALA A 10 4.50 10.78 -1.45
N GLU A 11 4.71 11.88 -0.73
CA GLU A 11 5.49 11.90 0.51
C GLU A 11 4.87 10.98 1.57
N ARG A 12 3.55 11.06 1.76
CA ARG A 12 2.81 10.17 2.67
C ARG A 12 2.94 8.70 2.29
N ASN A 13 2.82 8.37 1.01
CA ASN A 13 2.99 7.00 0.53
C ASN A 13 4.40 6.47 0.80
N ILE A 14 5.45 7.31 0.65
CA ILE A 14 6.83 6.92 0.97
C ILE A 14 6.98 6.66 2.47
N THR A 15 6.42 7.52 3.33
CA THR A 15 6.45 7.32 4.78
C THR A 15 5.73 6.04 5.21
N LEU A 16 4.53 5.79 4.68
CA LEU A 16 3.76 4.59 4.97
C LEU A 16 4.46 3.34 4.46
N LEU A 17 5.11 3.42 3.29
CA LEU A 17 5.94 2.33 2.76
C LEU A 17 7.10 2.02 3.71
N GLY A 18 7.81 3.03 4.21
CA GLY A 18 8.90 2.83 5.17
C GLY A 18 8.44 2.09 6.43
N GLN A 19 7.32 2.50 7.01
CA GLN A 19 6.74 1.85 8.20
C GLN A 19 6.25 0.43 7.92
N LEU A 20 5.67 0.19 6.74
CA LEU A 20 5.27 -1.14 6.33
C LEU A 20 6.51 -2.05 6.15
N MET A 21 7.59 -1.53 5.58
CA MET A 21 8.84 -2.27 5.42
C MET A 21 9.46 -2.64 6.77
N GLU A 22 9.46 -1.73 7.74
CA GLU A 22 9.89 -2.03 9.12
C GLU A 22 9.08 -3.22 9.69
N TYR A 23 7.74 -3.17 9.57
CA TYR A 23 6.88 -4.26 10.00
C TYR A 23 7.18 -5.59 9.29
N LEU A 24 7.38 -5.57 7.97
CA LEU A 24 7.69 -6.77 7.20
C LEU A 24 9.02 -7.40 7.61
N LEU A 25 10.03 -6.58 7.90
CA LEU A 25 11.33 -7.06 8.39
C LEU A 25 11.23 -7.69 9.78
N ASP A 26 10.36 -7.16 10.65
CA ASP A 26 10.07 -7.75 11.97
C ASP A 26 9.25 -9.05 11.88
N HIS A 27 8.53 -9.25 10.78
CA HIS A 27 7.69 -10.42 10.51
C HIS A 27 8.06 -11.14 9.21
N PRO A 28 9.26 -11.74 9.11
CA PRO A 28 9.80 -12.22 7.84
C PRO A 28 8.96 -13.34 7.19
N LYS A 29 8.16 -14.07 7.98
CA LYS A 29 7.22 -15.10 7.47
C LYS A 29 6.19 -14.55 6.48
N VAL A 30 5.94 -13.24 6.49
CA VAL A 30 5.04 -12.62 5.51
C VAL A 30 5.67 -12.64 4.11
N PHE A 31 7.01 -12.58 3.99
CA PHE A 31 7.67 -12.68 2.69
C PHE A 31 7.48 -14.05 2.03
N ASP A 32 7.30 -15.13 2.81
CA ASP A 32 7.09 -16.48 2.28
C ASP A 32 5.81 -16.61 1.45
N VAL A 33 4.84 -15.72 1.65
CA VAL A 33 3.56 -15.72 0.95
C VAL A 33 3.43 -14.59 -0.07
N LEU A 34 4.41 -13.68 -0.14
CA LEU A 34 4.42 -12.60 -1.12
C LEU A 34 4.95 -13.12 -2.47
N PRO A 35 4.41 -12.67 -3.61
CA PRO A 35 4.97 -12.99 -4.92
C PRO A 35 6.38 -12.40 -5.06
N ASP A 36 7.23 -13.01 -5.89
CA ASP A 36 8.60 -12.52 -6.15
C ASP A 36 8.63 -11.13 -6.80
N ASP A 37 7.61 -10.82 -7.61
CA ASP A 37 7.42 -9.52 -8.25
C ASP A 37 5.95 -9.14 -8.16
N PHE A 38 5.65 -7.99 -7.54
CA PHE A 38 4.28 -7.53 -7.31
C PHE A 38 4.18 -6.01 -7.25
N GLU A 39 2.96 -5.50 -7.45
CA GLU A 39 2.63 -4.10 -7.17
C GLU A 39 1.98 -3.98 -5.79
N LEU A 40 2.56 -3.16 -4.93
CA LEU A 40 2.02 -2.88 -3.61
C LEU A 40 1.06 -1.70 -3.66
N VAL A 41 -0.13 -1.87 -3.11
CA VAL A 41 -1.10 -0.79 -2.90
C VAL A 41 -1.40 -0.66 -1.42
N ILE A 42 -1.08 0.51 -0.86
CA ILE A 42 -1.38 0.85 0.53
C ILE A 42 -2.79 1.45 0.60
N LEU A 43 -3.63 0.85 1.45
CA LEU A 43 -5.02 1.21 1.65
C LEU A 43 -5.23 1.63 3.12
N PRO A 44 -5.15 2.94 3.43
CA PRO A 44 -5.48 3.44 4.76
C PRO A 44 -6.98 3.31 5.03
N GLU A 45 -7.35 2.72 6.18
CA GLU A 45 -8.76 2.53 6.56
C GLU A 45 -9.45 3.83 6.98
N ASP A 46 -8.67 4.83 7.41
CA ASP A 46 -9.11 6.13 7.90
C ASP A 46 -9.24 7.19 6.81
N ASP A 47 -8.72 6.93 5.60
CA ASP A 47 -8.72 7.88 4.48
C ASP A 47 -9.32 7.25 3.19
N PRO A 48 -10.65 7.30 3.01
CA PRO A 48 -11.30 6.73 1.84
C PRO A 48 -10.97 7.49 0.55
N GLU A 49 -10.54 8.75 0.61
CA GLU A 49 -10.16 9.52 -0.58
C GLU A 49 -8.85 9.00 -1.17
N ILE A 50 -7.85 8.72 -0.32
CA ILE A 50 -6.60 8.09 -0.75
C ILE A 50 -6.85 6.69 -1.32
N VAL A 51 -7.74 5.92 -0.70
CA VAL A 51 -8.13 4.58 -1.21
C VAL A 51 -8.68 4.69 -2.63
N LEU A 52 -9.64 5.58 -2.86
CA LEU A 52 -10.23 5.78 -4.19
C LEU A 52 -9.19 6.25 -5.20
N TYR A 53 -8.33 7.20 -4.82
CA TYR A 53 -7.27 7.71 -5.69
C TYR A 53 -6.28 6.61 -6.09
N ASN A 54 -5.80 5.82 -5.13
CA ASN A 54 -4.85 4.73 -5.37
C ASN A 54 -5.47 3.63 -6.24
N LEU A 55 -6.75 3.29 -6.02
CA LEU A 55 -7.47 2.33 -6.84
C LEU A 55 -7.72 2.83 -8.27
N GLU A 56 -8.03 4.12 -8.45
CA GLU A 56 -8.11 4.69 -9.80
C GLU A 56 -6.76 4.73 -10.49
N LEU A 57 -5.68 5.03 -9.77
CA LEU A 57 -4.32 5.03 -10.30
C LEU A 57 -3.95 3.62 -10.77
N LEU A 58 -4.26 2.62 -9.97
CA LEU A 58 -4.10 1.20 -10.29
C LEU A 58 -4.95 0.80 -11.50
N LYS A 59 -6.21 1.25 -11.63
CA LYS A 59 -7.00 0.98 -12.84
C LYS A 59 -6.41 1.61 -14.10
N ARG A 60 -5.76 2.78 -13.97
CA ARG A 60 -5.19 3.53 -15.10
C ARG A 60 -3.80 3.04 -15.52
N HIS A 61 -2.97 2.63 -14.56
CA HIS A 61 -1.55 2.33 -14.77
C HIS A 61 -1.12 0.96 -14.26
N GLY A 62 -2.03 0.21 -13.64
CA GLY A 62 -1.75 -1.11 -13.08
C GLY A 62 -1.29 -2.06 -14.18
N ARG A 63 -0.21 -2.75 -13.87
CA ARG A 63 0.40 -3.69 -14.78
C ARG A 63 -0.37 -4.99 -14.76
N GLN A 64 -1.01 -5.35 -15.88
CA GLN A 64 -1.79 -6.59 -15.98
C GLN A 64 -0.95 -7.85 -15.80
N ASP A 65 0.37 -7.76 -16.00
CA ASP A 65 1.33 -8.85 -15.86
C ASP A 65 1.84 -9.05 -14.43
N LYS A 66 1.49 -8.16 -13.47
CA LYS A 66 1.98 -8.26 -12.09
C LYS A 66 0.85 -8.50 -11.09
N PRO A 67 1.04 -9.43 -10.13
CA PRO A 67 0.11 -9.58 -9.03
C PRO A 67 0.08 -8.31 -8.17
N ILE A 68 -1.11 -7.96 -7.68
CA ILE A 68 -1.32 -6.76 -6.86
C ILE A 68 -1.49 -7.20 -5.42
N VAL A 69 -0.59 -6.76 -4.53
CA VAL A 69 -0.67 -6.99 -3.09
C VAL A 69 -1.31 -5.77 -2.44
N LEU A 70 -2.34 -6.00 -1.64
CA LEU A 70 -3.04 -4.93 -0.92
C LEU A 70 -2.61 -4.94 0.54
N ALA A 71 -2.07 -3.81 1.02
CA ALA A 71 -1.77 -3.61 2.43
C ALA A 71 -2.81 -2.69 3.05
N ARG A 72 -3.71 -3.24 3.87
CA ARG A 72 -4.65 -2.45 4.67
C ARG A 72 -3.98 -2.03 5.97
N VAL A 73 -3.97 -0.73 6.22
CA VAL A 73 -3.36 -0.13 7.41
C VAL A 73 -4.38 0.76 8.10
N LYS A 74 -4.44 0.75 9.43
CA LYS A 74 -5.02 1.91 10.13
C LYS A 74 -3.92 2.94 10.28
N SER A 75 -4.10 4.11 9.68
CA SER A 75 -3.19 5.21 9.88
C SER A 75 -3.82 6.29 10.75
N SER A 76 -2.98 7.20 11.21
CA SER A 76 -3.42 8.50 11.72
C SER A 76 -2.43 9.53 11.18
N ALA A 77 -2.89 10.36 10.25
CA ALA A 77 -2.12 11.35 9.49
C ALA A 77 -0.96 10.77 8.65
N GLU A 78 0.05 10.18 9.29
CA GLU A 78 1.32 9.75 8.66
C GLU A 78 1.94 8.53 9.35
N LYS A 79 1.23 7.90 10.30
CA LYS A 79 1.72 6.73 11.02
C LYS A 79 0.73 5.59 10.97
N ILE A 80 1.22 4.40 10.65
CA ILE A 80 0.54 3.13 10.88
C ILE A 80 0.41 2.96 12.40
N THR A 81 -0.83 2.87 12.86
CA THR A 81 -1.17 2.75 14.29
C THR A 81 -1.62 1.35 14.68
N SER A 82 -1.77 0.45 13.70
CA SER A 82 -2.17 -0.94 13.91
C SER A 82 -1.36 -1.90 13.08
N GLN A 83 -1.42 -3.18 13.44
CA GLN A 83 -0.88 -4.24 12.60
C GLN A 83 -1.50 -4.19 11.19
N PRO A 84 -0.68 -4.12 10.12
CA PRO A 84 -1.20 -4.11 8.76
C PRO A 84 -1.76 -5.49 8.39
N SER A 85 -2.88 -5.49 7.68
CA SER A 85 -3.45 -6.69 7.07
C SER A 85 -3.04 -6.74 5.62
N ILE A 86 -2.23 -7.75 5.26
CA ILE A 86 -1.69 -7.90 3.92
C ILE A 86 -2.47 -8.98 3.19
N PHE A 87 -3.02 -8.63 2.03
CA PHE A 87 -3.80 -9.50 1.18
C PHE A 87 -3.02 -9.80 -0.08
N VAL A 88 -2.74 -11.07 -0.30
CA VAL A 88 -2.07 -11.57 -1.49
C VAL A 88 -3.10 -12.24 -2.39
N PRO A 89 -3.12 -11.93 -3.70
CA PRO A 89 -3.96 -12.64 -4.63
C PRO A 89 -3.46 -14.08 -4.73
N VAL A 90 -4.26 -15.01 -4.23
CA VAL A 90 -4.01 -16.44 -4.46
C VAL A 90 -4.45 -16.71 -5.90
N ALA A 91 -3.51 -16.98 -6.80
CA ALA A 91 -3.83 -17.49 -8.12
C ALA A 91 -4.58 -18.83 -7.92
N ALA A 92 -5.84 -18.88 -8.33
CA ALA A 92 -6.64 -20.10 -8.36
C ALA A 92 -6.25 -20.97 -9.57
#